data_AF-A0A3C1WHQ8-F1
#
_entry.id   AF-A0A3C1WHQ8-F1
#
_cell.length_a   1.000
_cell.length_b   1.000
_cell.length_c   1.000
_cell.angle_alpha   90.00
_cell.angle_beta   90.00
_cell.angle_gamma   90.00
#
_symmetry.space_group_name_H-M   'P 1'
#
loop_
_entity.id
_entity.type
_entity.pdbx_description
1 polymer ?
#
loop_
_entity_poly.entity_id
_entity_poly.type
_entity_poly.pdbx_seq_one_letter_code
_entity_poly.pdbx_strand_id
1 'polypeptide(L)'
;MGGITQLIFISGMVTMFTYPILAITTHAMSPWSVVGNLITVPVSGAMLVSGICTWALSPLPLLANAAGYCAGACALMLEGLVHFLASLPGTLWPIAECHALWLVVLCVGILTVTFLFRKHQWRLGFLLFALLAGAEIFRPDLCKPFPGGARVTFLSVGHGDAAVVELPGKVFLIDAGPSPQTASHAILPFLRSRGIRRIDALLLTHPDMDHYGGAFGLLGNMPVGFILSPHLRSTDAPWMCLKEMARSRNFQWKEGRAGDLLYRQGDVALRILGPDSTLDSASDNNHSLVCLLQIGQNKALFTGDIEGPAQHALASTWPYWRGAWLKAPHHGSDRTTLPCFLTAANPPQSIISSGRRPGFPGRHTLELLSTLSANVNITARNGAIMWEFPSSKPGRAYSQKSEHVVN
;
A
#
# COMPACT_ATOMS: atom_id res chain seq x y z
N MET A 1 -23.69 -8.63 38.67
CA MET A 1 -23.32 -7.69 37.60
C MET A 1 -24.47 -7.71 36.59
N GLY A 2 -24.99 -6.56 36.16
CA GLY A 2 -26.09 -6.53 35.20
C GLY A 2 -25.66 -7.07 33.82
N GLY A 3 -26.62 -7.51 33.00
CA GLY A 3 -26.35 -8.09 31.68
C GLY A 3 -25.52 -7.18 30.75
N ILE A 4 -25.74 -5.86 30.82
CA ILE A 4 -24.96 -4.87 30.05
C ILE A 4 -23.49 -4.87 30.47
N THR A 5 -23.21 -4.91 31.77
CA THR A 5 -21.83 -4.93 32.29
C THR A 5 -21.09 -6.20 31.83
N GLN A 6 -21.80 -7.33 31.76
CA GLN A 6 -21.26 -8.59 31.26
C GLN A 6 -20.99 -8.55 29.75
N LEU A 7 -21.87 -7.95 28.95
CA LEU A 7 -21.68 -7.77 27.51
C LEU A 7 -20.48 -6.85 27.17
N ILE A 8 -20.31 -5.76 27.92
CA ILE A 8 -19.14 -4.87 27.77
C ILE A 8 -17.85 -5.63 28.11
N PHE A 9 -17.87 -6.42 29.18
CA PHE A 9 -16.71 -7.22 29.57
C PHE A 9 -16.33 -8.26 28.50
N ILE A 10 -17.31 -9.02 28.00
CA ILE A 10 -17.10 -10.00 26.92
C ILE A 10 -16.57 -9.31 25.66
N SER A 11 -17.18 -8.18 25.26
CA SER A 11 -16.75 -7.42 24.08
C SER A 11 -15.32 -6.90 24.22
N GLY A 12 -14.94 -6.44 25.41
CA GLY A 12 -13.57 -6.02 25.73
C GLY A 12 -12.57 -7.19 25.65
N MET A 13 -12.93 -8.36 26.18
CA MET A 13 -12.07 -9.56 26.09
C MET A 13 -11.90 -10.03 24.64
N VAL A 14 -12.99 -10.14 23.89
CA VAL A 14 -12.94 -10.53 22.47
C VAL A 14 -12.04 -9.56 21.69
N THR A 15 -12.22 -8.26 21.90
CA THR A 15 -11.40 -7.22 21.28
C THR A 15 -9.92 -7.38 21.64
N MET A 16 -9.61 -7.60 22.92
CA MET A 16 -8.24 -7.80 23.38
C MET A 16 -7.57 -9.02 22.73
N PHE A 17 -8.29 -10.12 22.57
CA PHE A 17 -7.72 -11.32 21.94
C PHE A 17 -7.61 -11.20 20.41
N THR A 18 -8.57 -10.55 19.75
CA THR A 18 -8.59 -10.45 18.29
C THR A 18 -7.72 -9.32 17.75
N TYR A 19 -7.51 -8.24 18.52
CA TYR A 19 -6.75 -7.07 18.08
C TYR A 19 -5.31 -7.36 17.65
N PRO A 20 -4.50 -8.15 18.37
CA PRO A 20 -3.16 -8.50 17.91
C PRO A 20 -3.20 -9.24 16.57
N ILE A 21 -4.16 -10.15 16.40
CA ILE A 21 -4.32 -10.91 15.15
C ILE A 21 -4.70 -9.96 14.01
N LEU A 22 -5.67 -9.07 14.22
CA LEU A 22 -6.05 -8.05 13.25
C LEU A 22 -4.90 -7.08 12.94
N ALA A 23 -4.14 -6.67 13.95
CA ALA A 23 -3.01 -5.77 13.78
C ALA A 23 -1.88 -6.40 12.96
N ILE A 24 -1.61 -7.69 13.16
CA ILE A 24 -0.61 -8.45 12.41
C ILE A 24 -1.08 -8.73 10.97
N THR A 25 -2.36 -9.06 10.78
CA THR A 25 -2.87 -9.52 9.47
C THR A 25 -3.38 -8.40 8.57
N THR A 26 -3.98 -7.36 9.14
CA THR A 26 -4.62 -6.26 8.38
C THR A 26 -3.91 -4.93 8.52
N HIS A 27 -2.94 -4.83 9.46
CA HIS A 27 -2.24 -3.59 9.80
C HIS A 27 -3.17 -2.42 10.13
N ALA A 28 -4.38 -2.72 10.60
CA ALA A 28 -5.35 -1.74 11.01
C ALA A 28 -6.25 -2.28 12.13
N MET A 29 -6.84 -1.38 12.88
CA MET A 29 -7.91 -1.68 13.84
C MET A 29 -9.05 -0.68 13.71
N SER A 30 -10.25 -1.11 14.11
CA SER A 30 -11.38 -0.20 14.25
C SER A 30 -11.63 0.07 15.73
N PRO A 31 -11.41 1.30 16.23
CA PRO A 31 -11.75 1.66 17.61
C PRO A 31 -13.23 1.41 17.94
N TRP A 32 -14.09 1.43 16.92
CA TRP A 32 -15.52 1.19 17.04
C TRP A 32 -15.88 -0.28 17.27
N SER A 33 -14.94 -1.22 17.17
CA SER A 33 -15.22 -2.65 17.34
C SER A 33 -15.81 -3.00 18.70
N VAL A 34 -15.41 -2.29 19.77
CA VAL A 34 -15.94 -2.53 21.11
C VAL A 34 -17.43 -2.20 21.17
N VAL A 35 -17.83 -1.08 20.57
CA VAL A 35 -19.22 -0.64 20.51
C VAL A 35 -20.02 -1.51 19.53
N GLY A 36 -19.44 -1.80 18.36
CA GLY A 36 -20.04 -2.68 17.35
C GLY A 36 -20.35 -4.06 17.92
N ASN A 37 -19.43 -4.65 18.67
CA ASN A 37 -19.60 -5.97 19.27
C ASN A 37 -20.76 -6.08 20.27
N LEU A 38 -21.17 -4.97 20.90
CA LEU A 38 -22.36 -4.96 21.78
C LEU A 38 -23.65 -5.33 21.02
N ILE A 39 -23.69 -5.03 19.72
CA ILE A 39 -24.81 -5.33 18.83
C ILE A 39 -24.50 -6.58 18.00
N THR A 40 -23.29 -6.68 17.45
CA THR A 40 -22.89 -7.78 16.57
C THR A 40 -23.00 -9.14 17.27
N VAL A 41 -22.55 -9.26 18.52
CA VAL A 41 -22.56 -10.54 19.25
C VAL A 41 -23.98 -11.09 19.46
N PRO A 42 -24.94 -10.36 20.07
CA PRO A 42 -26.29 -10.89 20.26
C PRO A 42 -27.02 -11.13 18.94
N VAL A 43 -26.88 -10.25 17.94
CA VAL A 43 -27.54 -10.39 16.64
C VAL A 43 -26.99 -11.58 15.86
N SER A 44 -25.67 -11.82 15.89
CA SER A 44 -25.07 -13.01 15.27
C SER A 44 -25.54 -14.29 15.94
N GLY A 45 -25.70 -14.29 17.27
CA GLY A 45 -26.29 -15.41 18.00
C GLY A 45 -27.73 -15.68 17.59
N ALA A 46 -28.57 -14.65 17.52
CA ALA A 46 -29.95 -14.76 17.05
C ALA A 46 -30.02 -15.25 15.59
N MET A 47 -29.12 -14.77 14.73
CA MET A 47 -29.01 -15.20 13.33
C MET A 47 -28.69 -16.70 13.24
N LEU A 48 -27.69 -17.17 14.00
CA LEU A 48 -27.28 -18.57 14.01
C LEU A 48 -28.40 -19.50 14.49
N VAL A 49 -29.02 -19.17 15.63
CA VAL A 49 -30.16 -19.95 16.17
C VAL A 49 -31.30 -19.98 15.17
N SER A 50 -31.65 -18.82 14.58
CA SER A 50 -32.71 -18.73 13.58
C SER A 50 -32.40 -19.57 12.34
N GLY A 51 -31.16 -19.58 11.86
CA GLY A 51 -30.72 -20.41 10.74
C GLY A 51 -30.79 -21.91 11.04
N ILE A 52 -30.38 -22.33 12.24
CA ILE A 52 -30.53 -23.73 12.70
C ILE A 52 -32.03 -24.10 12.78
N CYS A 53 -32.88 -23.20 13.29
CA CYS A 53 -34.33 -23.40 13.34
C CYS A 53 -34.93 -23.53 11.93
N THR A 54 -34.50 -22.73 10.96
CA THR A 54 -34.94 -22.87 9.56
C THR A 54 -34.70 -24.27 9.03
N TRP A 55 -33.50 -24.82 9.26
CA TRP A 55 -33.17 -26.18 8.84
C TRP A 55 -33.98 -27.25 9.60
N ALA A 56 -34.03 -27.15 10.93
CA ALA A 56 -34.72 -28.13 11.78
C ALA A 56 -36.24 -28.16 11.54
N LEU A 57 -36.83 -27.00 11.23
CA LEU A 57 -38.27 -26.84 10.96
C LEU A 57 -38.62 -27.01 9.49
N SER A 58 -37.67 -27.42 8.63
CA SER A 58 -37.92 -27.62 7.19
C SER A 58 -39.13 -28.51 6.84
N PRO A 59 -39.56 -29.49 7.67
CA PRO A 59 -40.82 -30.22 7.43
C PRO A 59 -42.09 -29.38 7.64
N LEU A 60 -41.99 -28.22 8.28
CA LEU A 60 -43.07 -27.29 8.60
C LEU A 60 -42.80 -25.94 7.90
N PRO A 61 -43.19 -25.78 6.61
CA PRO A 61 -42.71 -24.68 5.77
C PRO A 61 -42.99 -23.27 6.33
N LEU A 62 -44.14 -23.06 6.98
CA LEU A 62 -44.49 -21.77 7.58
C LEU A 62 -43.51 -21.38 8.70
N LEU A 63 -43.16 -22.33 9.57
CA LEU A 63 -42.25 -22.08 10.69
C LEU A 63 -40.80 -21.97 10.22
N ALA A 64 -40.39 -22.79 9.24
CA ALA A 64 -39.07 -22.67 8.61
C ALA A 64 -38.88 -21.30 7.96
N ASN A 65 -39.88 -20.83 7.20
CA ASN A 65 -39.86 -19.52 6.56
C ASN A 65 -39.81 -18.38 7.58
N ALA A 66 -40.60 -18.45 8.65
CA ALA A 66 -40.56 -17.46 9.72
C ALA A 66 -39.16 -17.36 10.36
N ALA A 67 -38.55 -18.51 10.70
CA ALA A 67 -37.18 -18.55 11.20
C ALA A 67 -36.17 -18.02 10.16
N GLY A 68 -36.39 -18.32 8.88
CA GLY A 68 -35.55 -17.84 7.78
C GLY A 68 -35.61 -16.32 7.62
N TYR A 69 -36.80 -15.72 7.71
CA TYR A 69 -36.97 -14.27 7.70
C TYR A 69 -36.30 -13.61 8.91
N CYS A 70 -36.36 -14.22 10.10
CA CYS A 70 -35.63 -13.73 11.27
C CYS A 70 -34.11 -13.74 11.04
N ALA A 71 -33.56 -14.83 10.47
CA ALA A 71 -32.14 -14.90 10.13
C ALA A 71 -31.75 -13.83 9.09
N GLY A 72 -32.56 -13.64 8.05
CA GLY A 72 -32.36 -12.61 7.03
C GLY A 72 -32.41 -11.19 7.59
N ALA A 73 -33.36 -10.90 8.49
CA ALA A 73 -33.45 -9.61 9.16
C ALA A 73 -32.22 -9.32 10.03
N CYS A 74 -31.70 -10.33 10.74
CA CYS A 74 -30.46 -10.21 11.49
C CYS A 74 -29.26 -9.92 10.57
N ALA A 75 -29.18 -10.58 9.41
CA ALA A 75 -28.12 -10.35 8.43
C ALA A 75 -28.16 -8.90 7.90
N LEU A 76 -29.33 -8.41 7.50
CA LEU A 76 -29.51 -7.02 7.04
C LEU A 76 -29.16 -6.00 8.13
N MET A 77 -29.51 -6.29 9.38
CA MET A 77 -29.15 -5.45 10.52
C MET A 77 -27.62 -5.39 10.73
N LEU A 78 -26.93 -6.53 10.61
CA LEU A 78 -25.47 -6.58 10.68
C LEU A 78 -24.81 -5.83 9.52
N GLU A 79 -25.31 -6.00 8.30
CA GLU A 79 -24.82 -5.29 7.11
C GLU A 79 -24.98 -3.77 7.27
N GLY A 80 -26.18 -3.32 7.67
CA GLY A 80 -26.43 -1.90 7.96
C GLY A 80 -25.53 -1.34 9.06
N LEU A 81 -25.29 -2.12 10.13
CA LEU A 81 -24.36 -1.73 11.19
C LEU A 81 -22.93 -1.59 10.67
N VAL A 82 -22.45 -2.53 9.85
CA VAL A 82 -21.10 -2.46 9.26
C VAL A 82 -20.96 -1.21 8.38
N HIS A 83 -21.93 -0.91 7.51
CA HIS A 83 -21.90 0.30 6.69
C HIS A 83 -21.94 1.58 7.53
N PHE A 84 -22.77 1.61 8.57
CA PHE A 84 -22.82 2.73 9.50
C PHE A 84 -21.47 2.95 10.20
N LEU A 85 -20.90 1.90 10.79
CA LEU A 85 -19.59 1.99 11.45
C LEU A 85 -18.48 2.37 10.46
N ALA A 86 -18.51 1.84 9.23
CA ALA A 86 -17.56 2.20 8.17
C ALA A 86 -17.63 3.69 7.78
N SER A 87 -18.80 4.33 7.92
CA SER A 87 -18.98 5.76 7.65
C SER A 87 -18.45 6.69 8.76
N LEU A 88 -18.20 6.14 9.97
CA LEU A 88 -17.71 6.95 11.08
C LEU A 88 -16.26 7.40 10.85
N PRO A 89 -15.88 8.59 11.34
CA PRO A 89 -14.49 9.03 11.26
C PRO A 89 -13.60 8.12 12.11
N GLY A 90 -12.40 7.81 11.61
CA GLY A 90 -11.40 7.04 12.34
C GLY A 90 -11.67 5.53 12.42
N THR A 91 -12.59 4.99 11.61
CA THR A 91 -12.92 3.54 11.62
C THR A 91 -11.78 2.62 11.23
N LEU A 92 -10.84 3.09 10.42
CA LEU A 92 -9.63 2.35 10.07
C LEU A 92 -8.43 3.09 10.64
N TRP A 93 -8.03 2.69 11.84
CA TRP A 93 -6.83 3.20 12.49
C TRP A 93 -5.63 2.34 12.09
N PRO A 94 -4.64 2.89 11.36
CA PRO A 94 -3.49 2.12 10.91
C PRO A 94 -2.56 1.75 12.08
N ILE A 95 -2.14 0.49 12.11
CA ILE A 95 -1.17 -0.06 13.07
C ILE A 95 0.04 -0.56 12.30
N ALA A 96 1.21 -0.01 12.62
CA ALA A 96 2.45 -0.52 12.07
C ALA A 96 2.81 -1.90 12.66
N GLU A 97 3.53 -2.71 11.90
CA GLU A 97 3.99 -4.04 12.32
C GLU A 97 4.73 -4.01 13.66
N CYS A 98 5.57 -3.00 13.89
CA CYS A 98 6.31 -2.86 15.14
C CYS A 98 5.40 -2.70 16.37
N HIS A 99 4.18 -2.16 16.21
CA HIS A 99 3.20 -2.03 17.28
C HIS A 99 2.34 -3.29 17.46
N ALA A 100 2.23 -4.13 16.43
CA ALA A 100 1.47 -5.37 16.51
C ALA A 100 2.11 -6.37 17.50
N LEU A 101 3.44 -6.40 17.57
CA LEU A 101 4.17 -7.19 18.57
C LEU A 101 3.96 -6.67 20.00
N TRP A 102 3.91 -5.34 20.17
CA TRP A 102 3.57 -4.74 21.47
C TRP A 102 2.15 -5.06 21.92
N LEU A 103 1.20 -5.23 21.00
CA LEU A 103 -0.14 -5.71 21.32
C LEU A 103 -0.15 -7.16 21.81
N VAL A 104 0.71 -8.04 21.27
CA VAL A 104 0.87 -9.40 21.79
C VAL A 104 1.46 -9.38 23.19
N VAL A 105 2.54 -8.60 23.40
CA VAL A 105 3.14 -8.39 24.73
C VAL A 105 2.10 -7.84 25.69
N LEU A 106 1.24 -6.91 25.24
CA LEU A 106 0.13 -6.37 26.00
C LEU A 106 -0.81 -7.51 26.46
N CYS A 107 -1.32 -8.30 25.52
CA CYS A 107 -2.29 -9.34 25.86
C CYS A 107 -1.70 -10.39 26.81
N VAL A 108 -0.45 -10.80 26.60
CA VAL A 108 0.25 -11.73 27.50
C VAL A 108 0.43 -11.11 28.88
N GLY A 109 0.93 -9.88 28.96
CA GLY A 109 1.14 -9.19 30.25
C GLY A 109 -0.16 -9.03 31.04
N ILE A 110 -1.28 -8.75 30.37
CA ILE A 110 -2.60 -8.67 31.01
C ILE A 110 -3.03 -10.04 31.56
N LEU A 111 -2.87 -11.10 30.78
CA LEU A 111 -3.18 -12.46 31.23
C LEU A 111 -2.30 -12.86 32.42
N THR A 112 -1.00 -12.56 32.36
CA THR A 112 -0.05 -12.82 33.44
C THR A 112 -0.38 -12.03 34.70
N VAL A 113 -0.69 -10.74 34.62
CA VAL A 113 -1.09 -9.92 35.77
C VAL A 113 -2.41 -10.44 36.38
N THR A 114 -3.36 -10.82 35.53
CA THR A 114 -4.65 -11.38 35.99
C THR A 114 -4.47 -12.74 36.66
N PHE A 115 -3.53 -13.56 36.17
CA PHE A 115 -3.22 -14.87 36.72
C PHE A 115 -2.41 -14.79 38.03
N LEU A 116 -1.42 -13.90 38.10
CA LEU A 116 -0.49 -13.79 39.24
C LEU A 116 -1.08 -13.00 40.42
N PHE A 117 -1.96 -12.01 40.19
CA PHE A 117 -2.47 -11.14 41.26
C PHE A 117 -3.93 -11.45 41.63
N ARG A 118 -4.17 -11.93 42.86
CA ARG A 118 -5.52 -12.27 43.36
C ARG A 118 -6.38 -11.05 43.74
N LYS A 119 -7.68 -11.20 43.43
CA LYS A 119 -8.95 -10.48 43.72
C LYS A 119 -9.00 -8.94 43.82
N HIS A 120 -7.97 -8.20 44.24
CA HIS A 120 -8.08 -6.74 44.43
C HIS A 120 -7.03 -5.84 43.77
N GLN A 121 -5.81 -6.33 43.48
CA GLN A 121 -4.76 -5.50 42.88
C GLN A 121 -4.55 -5.67 41.38
N TRP A 122 -5.14 -6.72 40.78
CA TRP A 122 -5.06 -6.96 39.34
C TRP A 122 -5.63 -5.79 38.51
N ARG A 123 -6.63 -5.06 39.04
CA ARG A 123 -7.22 -3.89 38.37
C ARG A 123 -6.22 -2.75 38.19
N LEU A 124 -5.39 -2.50 39.21
CA LEU A 124 -4.38 -1.44 39.18
C LEU A 124 -3.20 -1.85 38.29
N GLY A 125 -2.74 -3.11 38.41
CA GLY A 125 -1.72 -3.66 37.53
C GLY A 125 -2.16 -3.67 36.06
N PHE A 126 -3.42 -4.02 35.79
CA PHE A 126 -4.04 -3.95 34.46
C PHE A 126 -4.05 -2.52 33.91
N LEU A 127 -4.53 -1.56 34.71
CA LEU A 127 -4.59 -0.15 34.30
C LEU A 127 -3.20 0.41 34.00
N LEU A 128 -2.21 0.19 34.86
CA LEU A 128 -0.83 0.64 34.66
C LEU A 128 -0.20 0.02 33.42
N PHE A 129 -0.40 -1.28 33.24
CA PHE A 129 0.16 -1.99 32.11
C PHE A 129 -0.51 -1.58 30.79
N ALA A 130 -1.85 -1.44 30.76
CA ALA A 130 -2.59 -0.91 29.62
C ALA A 130 -2.18 0.53 29.28
N LEU A 131 -1.91 1.36 30.29
CA LEU A 131 -1.40 2.73 30.12
C LEU A 131 0.00 2.73 29.49
N LEU A 132 0.92 1.92 30.01
CA LEU A 132 2.31 1.85 29.52
C LEU A 132 2.40 1.30 28.09
N ALA A 133 1.68 0.22 27.80
CA ALA A 133 1.63 -0.34 26.46
C ALA A 133 0.81 0.53 25.49
N GLY A 134 -0.24 1.20 25.98
CA GLY A 134 -0.92 2.26 25.22
C GLY A 134 0.06 3.37 24.83
N ALA A 135 0.88 3.84 25.77
CA ALA A 135 1.91 4.84 25.50
C ALA A 135 2.94 4.38 24.44
N GLU A 136 3.34 3.10 24.44
CA GLU A 136 4.21 2.52 23.40
C GLU A 136 3.53 2.41 22.03
N ILE A 137 2.24 2.03 21.96
CA ILE A 137 1.46 1.98 20.71
C ILE A 137 1.32 3.35 20.05
N PHE A 138 1.27 4.41 20.87
CA PHE A 138 1.14 5.79 20.40
C PHE A 138 2.47 6.49 20.18
N ARG A 139 3.64 5.83 20.31
CA ARG A 139 4.93 6.48 20.03
C ARG A 139 5.11 6.73 18.52
N PRO A 140 5.08 7.99 18.06
CA PRO A 140 5.20 8.31 16.63
C PRO A 140 6.61 8.02 16.09
N ASP A 141 7.61 7.98 16.96
CA ASP A 141 9.02 7.85 16.59
C ASP A 141 9.41 6.45 16.08
N LEU A 142 8.69 5.40 16.50
CA LEU A 142 8.96 4.02 16.07
C LEU A 142 8.56 3.74 14.62
N CYS A 143 7.73 4.59 14.03
CA CYS A 143 7.17 4.44 12.68
C CYS A 143 7.62 5.52 11.70
N LYS A 144 8.63 6.32 12.05
CA LYS A 144 9.10 7.36 11.15
C LYS A 144 9.59 6.73 9.84
N PRO A 145 9.15 7.25 8.66
CA PRO A 145 9.72 6.85 7.39
C PRO A 145 11.22 7.14 7.45
N PHE A 146 11.97 6.06 7.30
CA PHE A 146 13.43 5.94 7.37
C PHE A 146 14.22 7.21 7.76
N PRO A 147 14.69 7.35 9.02
CA PRO A 147 15.24 8.62 9.53
C PRO A 147 16.60 9.04 8.96
N GLY A 148 17.20 8.27 8.04
CA GLY A 148 18.48 8.62 7.41
C GLY A 148 18.71 7.94 6.07
N GLY A 149 18.40 8.64 4.97
CA GLY A 149 18.59 8.17 3.60
C GLY A 149 17.28 8.11 2.82
N ALA A 150 17.19 7.19 1.86
CA ALA A 150 15.94 6.88 1.17
C ALA A 150 15.70 5.38 1.13
N ARG A 151 14.43 5.00 1.09
CA ARG A 151 14.01 3.62 0.80
C ARG A 151 13.00 3.65 -0.35
N VAL A 152 13.18 2.75 -1.29
CA VAL A 152 12.26 2.54 -2.41
C VAL A 152 11.77 1.10 -2.34
N THR A 153 10.46 0.90 -2.29
CA THR A 153 9.87 -0.44 -2.31
C THR A 153 8.97 -0.59 -3.52
N PHE A 154 9.36 -1.49 -4.42
CA PHE A 154 8.55 -1.90 -5.56
C PHE A 154 7.64 -3.03 -5.12
N LEU A 155 6.34 -2.76 -5.11
CA LEU A 155 5.33 -3.69 -4.66
C LEU A 155 5.05 -4.74 -5.73
N SER A 156 4.79 -5.97 -5.30
CA SER A 156 4.36 -7.04 -6.20
C SER A 156 2.85 -6.92 -6.46
N VAL A 157 2.49 -6.19 -7.51
CA VAL A 157 1.09 -5.87 -7.86
C VAL A 157 0.55 -6.65 -9.06
N GLY A 158 1.25 -7.72 -9.47
CA GLY A 158 0.97 -8.40 -10.73
C GLY A 158 1.65 -7.68 -11.90
N HIS A 159 0.97 -7.61 -13.04
CA HIS A 159 1.48 -6.84 -14.19
C HIS A 159 1.06 -5.37 -14.05
N GLY A 160 2.06 -4.53 -13.82
CA GLY A 160 1.90 -3.10 -13.52
C GLY A 160 2.99 -2.61 -12.57
N ASP A 161 2.91 -1.33 -12.23
CA ASP A 161 3.90 -0.65 -11.40
C ASP A 161 3.26 -0.05 -10.14
N ALA A 162 3.93 -0.22 -9.00
CA ALA A 162 3.66 0.55 -7.80
C ALA A 162 4.93 0.59 -6.95
N ALA A 163 5.50 1.78 -6.77
CA ALA A 163 6.73 1.98 -5.99
C ALA A 163 6.51 3.02 -4.89
N VAL A 164 6.70 2.61 -3.64
CA VAL A 164 6.68 3.50 -2.48
C VAL A 164 8.07 4.04 -2.23
N VAL A 165 8.23 5.35 -2.25
CA VAL A 165 9.49 6.06 -1.98
C VAL A 165 9.38 6.77 -0.63
N GLU A 166 10.04 6.21 0.38
CA GLU A 166 10.20 6.79 1.72
C GLU A 166 11.45 7.67 1.72
N LEU A 167 11.25 8.99 1.91
CA LEU A 167 12.30 10.01 2.05
C LEU A 167 12.23 10.59 3.47
N PRO A 168 13.24 11.38 3.90
CA PRO A 168 13.22 11.99 5.23
C PRO A 168 11.95 12.84 5.45
N GLY A 169 11.04 12.32 6.28
CA GLY A 169 9.77 12.97 6.62
C GLY A 169 8.73 13.05 5.49
N LYS A 170 8.96 12.40 4.35
CA LYS A 170 8.05 12.43 3.18
C LYS A 170 7.87 11.06 2.55
N VAL A 171 6.67 10.76 2.06
CA VAL A 171 6.38 9.53 1.33
C VAL A 171 5.75 9.85 -0.02
N PHE A 172 6.32 9.30 -1.08
CA PHE A 172 5.80 9.38 -2.44
C PHE A 172 5.35 7.99 -2.88
N LEU A 173 4.30 7.91 -3.68
CA LEU A 173 3.89 6.69 -4.37
C LEU A 173 4.01 6.97 -5.87
N ILE A 174 4.83 6.20 -6.58
CA ILE A 174 4.98 6.25 -8.03
C ILE A 174 4.20 5.05 -8.58
N ASP A 175 3.14 5.36 -9.32
CA ASP A 175 2.13 4.42 -9.83
C ASP A 175 1.41 3.61 -8.73
N ALA A 176 0.29 3.00 -9.11
CA ALA A 176 -0.66 2.35 -8.22
C ALA A 176 -1.13 0.97 -8.73
N GLY A 177 -0.50 0.43 -9.77
CA GLY A 177 -0.80 -0.89 -10.32
C GLY A 177 -2.16 -0.99 -11.03
N PRO A 178 -2.57 -2.21 -11.42
CA PRO A 178 -3.56 -2.45 -12.47
C PRO A 178 -5.02 -2.32 -12.12
N SER A 179 -5.37 -2.25 -10.85
CA SER A 179 -6.78 -2.34 -10.48
C SER A 179 -7.07 -1.72 -9.12
N PRO A 180 -8.32 -1.32 -8.86
CA PRO A 180 -8.73 -0.85 -7.54
C PRO A 180 -8.37 -1.82 -6.40
N GLN A 181 -8.39 -3.14 -6.67
CA GLN A 181 -8.03 -4.20 -5.73
C GLN A 181 -6.53 -4.19 -5.38
N THR A 182 -5.69 -3.64 -6.25
CA THR A 182 -4.25 -3.46 -5.96
C THR A 182 -4.05 -2.57 -4.74
N ALA A 183 -4.90 -1.55 -4.58
CA ALA A 183 -4.86 -0.70 -3.40
C ALA A 183 -5.17 -1.48 -2.11
N SER A 184 -6.21 -2.31 -2.12
CA SER A 184 -6.65 -3.05 -0.92
C SER A 184 -5.73 -4.21 -0.54
N HIS A 185 -5.12 -4.90 -1.50
CA HIS A 185 -4.34 -6.11 -1.23
C HIS A 185 -2.82 -5.89 -1.17
N ALA A 186 -2.28 -4.84 -1.80
CA ALA A 186 -0.84 -4.59 -1.84
C ALA A 186 -0.45 -3.25 -1.22
N ILE A 187 -1.01 -2.14 -1.74
CA ILE A 187 -0.54 -0.79 -1.39
C ILE A 187 -0.93 -0.41 0.04
N LEU A 188 -2.22 -0.45 0.38
CA LEU A 188 -2.70 -0.05 1.70
C LEU A 188 -2.15 -0.94 2.82
N PRO A 189 -2.14 -2.28 2.70
CA PRO A 189 -1.52 -3.14 3.71
C PRO A 189 -0.05 -2.77 3.93
N PHE A 190 0.74 -2.62 2.86
CA PHE A 190 2.15 -2.24 2.97
C PHE A 190 2.33 -0.89 3.66
N LEU A 191 1.64 0.16 3.20
CA LEU A 191 1.78 1.51 3.79
C LEU A 191 1.44 1.47 5.29
N ARG A 192 0.36 0.79 5.66
CA ARG A 192 -0.06 0.66 7.06
C ARG A 192 0.92 -0.15 7.90
N SER A 193 1.45 -1.25 7.35
CA SER A 193 2.45 -2.10 8.01
C SER A 193 3.73 -1.32 8.34
N ARG A 194 4.10 -0.39 7.45
CA ARG A 194 5.21 0.56 7.63
C ARG A 194 4.87 1.76 8.52
N GLY A 195 3.63 1.86 9.03
CA GLY A 195 3.16 2.98 9.84
C GLY A 195 2.93 4.28 9.05
N ILE A 196 2.90 4.21 7.72
CA ILE A 196 2.67 5.34 6.83
C ILE A 196 1.17 5.66 6.82
N ARG A 197 0.83 6.88 7.23
CA ARG A 197 -0.56 7.36 7.37
C ARG A 197 -1.00 8.37 6.31
N ARG A 198 -0.07 8.78 5.46
CA ARG A 198 -0.28 9.77 4.41
C ARG A 198 0.73 9.56 3.30
N ILE A 199 0.29 9.79 2.07
CA ILE A 199 1.16 9.94 0.90
C ILE A 199 1.27 11.44 0.63
N ASP A 200 2.48 11.98 0.56
CA ASP A 200 2.68 13.40 0.26
C ASP A 200 2.38 13.71 -1.21
N ALA A 201 2.77 12.82 -2.13
CA ALA A 201 2.38 12.90 -3.53
C ALA A 201 2.21 11.52 -4.19
N LEU A 202 1.14 11.38 -4.96
CA LEU A 202 0.91 10.25 -5.87
C LEU A 202 1.33 10.67 -7.28
N LEU A 203 2.36 10.04 -7.82
CA LEU A 203 2.86 10.27 -9.17
C LEU A 203 2.28 9.18 -10.07
N LEU A 204 1.47 9.57 -11.05
CA LEU A 204 0.93 8.67 -12.07
C LEU A 204 1.71 8.93 -13.35
N THR A 205 2.53 7.96 -13.75
CA THR A 205 3.54 8.18 -14.80
C THR A 205 2.89 8.44 -16.15
N HIS A 206 1.86 7.67 -16.51
CA HIS A 206 1.12 7.79 -17.77
C HIS A 206 -0.28 7.13 -17.62
N PRO A 207 -1.19 7.29 -18.60
CA PRO A 207 -2.60 6.88 -18.49
C PRO A 207 -2.84 5.43 -18.93
N ASP A 208 -1.93 4.50 -18.62
CA ASP A 208 -2.19 3.06 -18.76
C ASP A 208 -2.71 2.47 -17.45
N MET A 209 -3.70 1.59 -17.54
CA MET A 209 -4.46 1.11 -16.39
C MET A 209 -3.59 0.35 -15.38
N ASP A 210 -2.54 -0.33 -15.83
CA ASP A 210 -1.50 -1.00 -15.03
C ASP A 210 -0.59 -0.06 -14.22
N HIS A 211 -0.76 1.26 -14.40
CA HIS A 211 -0.07 2.30 -13.64
C HIS A 211 -0.99 3.10 -12.72
N TYR A 212 -2.26 3.32 -13.08
CA TYR A 212 -3.16 4.14 -12.25
C TYR A 212 -4.35 3.41 -11.65
N GLY A 213 -4.62 2.16 -12.04
CA GLY A 213 -5.83 1.42 -11.66
C GLY A 213 -6.06 1.35 -10.15
N GLY A 214 -5.01 1.20 -9.35
CA GLY A 214 -5.12 1.23 -7.89
C GLY A 214 -5.48 2.60 -7.29
N ALA A 215 -5.31 3.70 -8.03
CA ALA A 215 -5.65 5.04 -7.54
C ALA A 215 -7.15 5.16 -7.18
N PHE A 216 -8.03 4.46 -7.90
CA PHE A 216 -9.46 4.39 -7.59
C PHE A 216 -9.74 3.87 -6.18
N GLY A 217 -9.04 2.81 -5.76
CA GLY A 217 -9.16 2.25 -4.41
C GLY A 217 -8.40 3.07 -3.36
N LEU A 218 -7.26 3.64 -3.74
CA LEU A 218 -6.36 4.36 -2.85
C LEU A 218 -6.94 5.69 -2.35
N LEU A 219 -7.50 6.51 -3.25
CA LEU A 219 -7.96 7.87 -2.94
C LEU A 219 -9.18 7.91 -2.00
N GLY A 220 -9.82 6.77 -1.73
CA GLY A 220 -10.86 6.65 -0.69
C GLY A 220 -10.35 6.24 0.68
N ASN A 221 -9.10 5.76 0.78
CA ASN A 221 -8.61 5.02 1.95
C ASN A 221 -7.31 5.58 2.54
N MET A 222 -6.62 6.48 1.82
CA MET A 222 -5.37 7.08 2.26
C MET A 222 -5.35 8.58 1.93
N PRO A 223 -5.02 9.46 2.88
CA PRO A 223 -4.78 10.86 2.59
C PRO A 223 -3.62 11.03 1.60
N VAL A 224 -3.87 11.74 0.51
CA VAL A 224 -2.88 12.11 -0.51
C VAL A 224 -2.74 13.62 -0.57
N GLY A 225 -1.52 14.14 -0.51
CA GLY A 225 -1.27 15.59 -0.57
C GLY A 225 -1.61 16.20 -1.93
N PHE A 226 -1.03 15.67 -3.00
CA PHE A 226 -1.41 16.00 -4.37
C PHE A 226 -1.14 14.82 -5.32
N ILE A 227 -1.80 14.83 -6.47
CA ILE A 227 -1.57 13.90 -7.57
C ILE A 227 -0.76 14.63 -8.63
N LEU A 228 0.29 14.01 -9.14
CA LEU A 228 1.11 14.52 -10.24
C LEU A 228 0.98 13.58 -11.43
N SER A 229 0.66 14.11 -12.60
CA SER A 229 0.66 13.38 -13.87
C SER A 229 1.41 14.17 -14.93
N PRO A 230 1.81 13.59 -16.07
CA PRO A 230 2.29 14.40 -17.19
C PRO A 230 1.14 15.25 -17.76
N HIS A 231 1.50 16.32 -18.47
CA HIS A 231 0.54 17.09 -19.26
C HIS A 231 0.17 16.30 -20.52
N LEU A 232 -0.96 15.59 -20.47
CA LEU A 232 -1.45 14.74 -21.55
C LEU A 232 -2.93 14.99 -21.83
N ARG A 233 -3.28 15.02 -23.12
CA ARG A 233 -4.65 14.98 -23.62
C ARG A 233 -5.04 13.54 -23.98
N SER A 234 -4.99 12.65 -23.00
CA SER A 234 -5.45 11.27 -23.18
C SER A 234 -6.97 11.24 -23.35
N THR A 235 -7.45 10.42 -24.28
CA THR A 235 -8.88 10.17 -24.53
C THR A 235 -9.42 8.98 -23.73
N ASP A 236 -8.57 8.36 -22.90
CA ASP A 236 -8.93 7.22 -22.07
C ASP A 236 -10.03 7.59 -21.05
N ALA A 237 -11.20 6.94 -21.18
CA ALA A 237 -12.37 7.28 -20.37
C ALA A 237 -12.17 7.00 -18.87
N PRO A 238 -11.59 5.86 -18.45
CA PRO A 238 -11.30 5.63 -17.04
C PRO A 238 -10.26 6.61 -16.46
N TRP A 239 -9.25 7.03 -17.21
CA TRP A 239 -8.33 8.10 -16.78
C TRP A 239 -9.05 9.44 -16.52
N MET A 240 -9.96 9.84 -17.42
CA MET A 240 -10.79 11.05 -17.22
C MET A 240 -11.71 10.91 -15.99
N CYS A 241 -12.29 9.73 -15.79
CA CYS A 241 -13.09 9.43 -14.61
C CYS A 241 -12.26 9.55 -13.32
N LEU A 242 -11.01 9.08 -13.31
CA LEU A 242 -10.10 9.25 -12.17
C LEU A 242 -9.83 10.72 -11.87
N LYS A 243 -9.58 11.55 -12.90
CA LYS A 243 -9.37 13.00 -12.73
C LYS A 243 -10.61 13.68 -12.13
N GLU A 244 -11.80 13.35 -12.60
CA GLU A 244 -13.05 13.92 -12.07
C GLU A 244 -13.33 13.44 -10.64
N MET A 245 -13.06 12.17 -10.33
CA MET A 245 -13.15 11.65 -8.96
C MET A 245 -12.16 12.36 -8.03
N ALA A 246 -10.93 12.59 -8.47
CA ALA A 246 -9.95 13.36 -7.70
C ALA A 246 -10.43 14.80 -7.46
N ARG A 247 -10.98 15.45 -8.49
CA ARG A 247 -11.52 16.81 -8.43
C ARG A 247 -12.72 16.91 -7.47
N SER A 248 -13.70 16.03 -7.60
CA SER A 248 -14.90 16.00 -6.74
C SER A 248 -14.57 15.75 -5.25
N ARG A 249 -13.44 15.10 -4.98
CA ARG A 249 -12.91 14.87 -3.62
C ARG A 249 -11.90 15.92 -3.16
N ASN A 250 -11.75 17.03 -3.91
CA ASN A 250 -10.83 18.13 -3.62
C ASN A 250 -9.35 17.74 -3.54
N PHE A 251 -8.93 16.69 -4.24
CA PHE A 251 -7.50 16.41 -4.41
C PHE A 251 -6.88 17.42 -5.38
N GLN A 252 -5.69 17.93 -5.04
CA GLN A 252 -4.93 18.76 -5.95
C GLN A 252 -4.31 17.90 -7.05
N TRP A 253 -4.75 18.09 -8.29
CA TRP A 253 -4.12 17.49 -9.47
C TRP A 253 -3.15 18.50 -10.11
N LYS A 254 -1.89 18.11 -10.26
CA LYS A 254 -0.81 18.93 -10.83
C LYS A 254 -0.20 18.22 -12.03
N GLU A 255 0.40 19.01 -12.89
CA GLU A 255 1.11 18.52 -14.06
C GLU A 255 2.61 18.63 -13.83
N GLY A 256 3.33 17.53 -14.06
CA GLY A 256 4.78 17.45 -13.95
C GLY A 256 5.46 17.53 -15.30
N ARG A 257 6.65 18.12 -15.33
CA ARG A 257 7.50 18.25 -16.52
C ARG A 257 8.98 18.11 -16.17
N ALA A 258 9.80 17.82 -17.18
CA ALA A 258 11.25 17.81 -17.04
C ALA A 258 11.76 19.09 -16.33
N GLY A 259 12.62 18.91 -15.33
CA GLY A 259 13.20 19.98 -14.52
C GLY A 259 12.51 20.22 -13.18
N ASP A 260 11.28 19.73 -12.98
CA ASP A 260 10.57 19.91 -11.71
C ASP A 260 11.32 19.22 -10.55
N LEU A 261 11.47 19.95 -9.44
CA LEU A 261 12.07 19.44 -8.19
C LEU A 261 10.96 19.19 -7.17
N LEU A 262 10.64 17.92 -6.91
CA LEU A 262 9.55 17.55 -6.02
C LEU A 262 9.96 17.50 -4.54
N TYR A 263 11.23 17.21 -4.28
CA TYR A 263 11.75 17.10 -2.92
C TYR A 263 13.25 17.40 -2.88
N ARG A 264 13.69 18.09 -1.82
CA ARG A 264 15.10 18.24 -1.50
C ARG A 264 15.30 18.40 0.01
N GLN A 265 16.16 17.57 0.59
CA GLN A 265 16.63 17.71 1.96
C GLN A 265 18.03 17.11 2.08
N GLY A 266 19.01 17.91 2.48
CA GLY A 266 20.41 17.47 2.54
C GLY A 266 20.91 16.97 1.18
N ASP A 267 21.40 15.73 1.17
CA ASP A 267 21.92 15.00 0.00
C ASP A 267 20.84 14.20 -0.77
N VAL A 268 19.57 14.28 -0.34
CA VAL A 268 18.43 13.60 -0.96
C VAL A 268 17.66 14.58 -1.85
N ALA A 269 17.42 14.22 -3.10
CA ALA A 269 16.59 14.98 -4.03
C ALA A 269 15.77 14.07 -4.96
N LEU A 270 14.50 14.42 -5.20
CA LEU A 270 13.63 13.76 -6.17
C LEU A 270 13.24 14.76 -7.27
N ARG A 271 13.59 14.45 -8.52
CA ARG A 271 13.41 15.32 -9.69
C ARG A 271 12.69 14.61 -10.81
N ILE A 272 11.95 15.38 -11.61
CA ILE A 272 11.37 14.90 -12.87
C ILE A 272 12.36 15.17 -14.01
N LEU A 273 12.69 14.11 -14.77
CA LEU A 273 13.55 14.16 -15.96
C LEU A 273 12.75 14.20 -17.26
N GLY A 274 11.53 13.67 -17.23
CA GLY A 274 10.65 13.56 -18.38
C GLY A 274 9.18 13.62 -17.93
N PRO A 275 8.26 13.97 -18.84
CA PRO A 275 8.48 14.08 -20.27
C PRO A 275 9.21 15.36 -20.68
N ASP A 276 9.97 15.25 -21.78
CA ASP A 276 10.54 16.41 -22.46
C ASP A 276 9.42 17.15 -23.18
N SER A 277 9.24 18.44 -22.90
CA SER A 277 8.20 19.27 -23.51
C SER A 277 8.33 19.42 -25.03
N THR A 278 9.51 19.12 -25.60
CA THR A 278 9.78 19.19 -27.04
C THR A 278 9.55 17.86 -27.75
N LEU A 279 9.29 16.78 -27.01
CA LEU A 279 9.06 15.46 -27.58
C LEU A 279 7.67 15.38 -28.19
N ASP A 280 7.60 15.36 -29.53
CA ASP A 280 6.37 15.08 -30.25
C ASP A 280 6.21 13.56 -30.44
N SER A 281 5.30 12.97 -29.67
CA SER A 281 4.98 11.54 -29.75
C SER A 281 3.48 11.32 -29.59
N ALA A 282 2.93 10.48 -30.46
CA ALA A 282 1.53 10.03 -30.38
C ALA A 282 1.29 8.96 -29.30
N SER A 283 2.36 8.37 -28.75
CA SER A 283 2.28 7.37 -27.69
C SER A 283 2.27 8.06 -26.33
N ASP A 284 1.21 7.85 -25.56
CA ASP A 284 1.09 8.37 -24.19
C ASP A 284 2.25 7.87 -23.30
N ASN A 285 2.83 6.71 -23.60
CA ASN A 285 3.91 6.10 -22.80
C ASN A 285 5.22 6.89 -22.93
N ASN A 286 5.49 7.49 -24.09
CA ASN A 286 6.63 8.39 -24.26
C ASN A 286 6.49 9.70 -23.47
N HIS A 287 5.29 10.02 -23.01
CA HIS A 287 5.05 11.14 -22.11
C HIS A 287 5.10 10.75 -20.63
N SER A 288 5.59 9.55 -20.30
CA SER A 288 5.72 9.08 -18.93
C SER A 288 6.53 10.05 -18.05
N LEU A 289 6.08 10.25 -16.80
CA LEU A 289 6.91 10.92 -15.79
C LEU A 289 8.14 10.07 -15.47
N VAL A 290 9.31 10.51 -15.93
CA VAL A 290 10.58 9.90 -15.57
C VAL A 290 11.10 10.58 -14.31
N CYS A 291 11.34 9.83 -13.24
CA CYS A 291 11.78 10.38 -11.96
C CYS A 291 13.22 9.94 -11.65
N LEU A 292 14.06 10.87 -11.21
CA LEU A 292 15.38 10.59 -10.66
C LEU A 292 15.41 10.91 -9.18
N LEU A 293 15.64 9.88 -8.38
CA LEU A 293 15.96 10.00 -6.97
C LEU A 293 17.49 9.97 -6.80
N GLN A 294 18.05 11.01 -6.20
CA GLN A 294 19.47 11.11 -5.88
C GLN A 294 19.65 11.10 -4.36
N ILE A 295 20.60 10.30 -3.86
CA ILE A 295 20.99 10.21 -2.44
C ILE A 295 22.52 10.19 -2.37
N GLY A 296 23.13 11.34 -2.12
CA GLY A 296 24.58 11.48 -2.17
C GLY A 296 25.11 11.10 -3.56
N GLN A 297 25.88 10.01 -3.64
CA GLN A 297 26.39 9.44 -4.90
C GLN A 297 25.46 8.38 -5.52
N ASN A 298 24.52 7.83 -4.74
CA ASN A 298 23.58 6.84 -5.22
C ASN A 298 22.45 7.51 -6.01
N LYS A 299 21.91 6.80 -7.00
CA LYS A 299 20.81 7.27 -7.83
C LYS A 299 19.85 6.12 -8.11
N ALA A 300 18.56 6.42 -8.21
CA ALA A 300 17.54 5.51 -8.70
C ALA A 300 16.70 6.22 -9.77
N LEU A 301 16.52 5.56 -10.92
CA LEU A 301 15.79 6.08 -12.07
C LEU A 301 14.50 5.26 -12.26
N PHE A 302 13.37 5.95 -12.20
CA PHE A 302 12.04 5.42 -12.47
C PHE A 302 11.64 5.91 -13.85
N THR A 303 11.43 4.98 -14.78
CA THR A 303 11.27 5.31 -16.20
C THR A 303 9.82 5.31 -16.65
N GLY A 304 8.86 4.87 -15.82
CA GLY A 304 7.53 4.53 -16.30
C GLY A 304 7.65 3.55 -17.47
N ASP A 305 6.89 3.81 -18.53
CA ASP A 305 6.87 2.96 -19.72
C ASP A 305 7.40 3.66 -20.97
N ILE A 306 8.30 4.63 -20.79
CA ILE A 306 8.97 5.31 -21.91
C ILE A 306 9.42 4.32 -22.99
N GLU A 307 9.17 4.67 -24.24
CA GLU A 307 9.53 3.85 -25.41
C GLU A 307 10.69 4.51 -26.16
N GLY A 308 10.96 4.03 -27.37
CA GLY A 308 12.14 4.43 -28.15
C GLY A 308 12.40 5.95 -28.23
N PRO A 309 11.41 6.78 -28.63
CA PRO A 309 11.60 8.22 -28.73
C PRO A 309 12.02 8.89 -27.42
N ALA A 310 11.30 8.62 -26.32
CA ALA A 310 11.61 9.20 -25.01
C ALA A 310 12.93 8.68 -24.43
N GLN A 311 13.22 7.39 -24.64
CA GLN A 311 14.51 6.80 -24.27
C GLN A 311 15.68 7.44 -25.01
N HIS A 312 15.52 7.73 -26.31
CA HIS A 312 16.55 8.40 -27.11
C HIS A 312 16.79 9.84 -26.64
N ALA A 313 15.72 10.61 -26.42
CA ALA A 313 15.80 11.97 -25.90
C ALA A 313 16.46 12.04 -24.52
N LEU A 314 16.14 11.07 -23.65
CA LEU A 314 16.73 10.99 -22.33
C LEU A 314 18.23 10.60 -22.39
N ALA A 315 18.59 9.69 -23.30
CA ALA A 315 19.98 9.25 -23.51
C ALA A 315 20.88 10.31 -24.17
N SER A 316 20.33 11.18 -25.01
CA SER A 316 21.07 12.25 -25.69
C SER A 316 21.38 13.44 -24.78
N THR A 317 20.55 13.68 -23.77
CA THR A 317 20.75 14.73 -22.77
C THR A 317 21.74 14.23 -21.71
N TRP A 318 23.00 14.72 -21.72
CA TRP A 318 24.14 14.25 -20.90
C TRP A 318 23.70 13.53 -19.62
N PRO A 319 23.86 12.19 -19.53
CA PRO A 319 23.13 11.37 -18.58
C PRO A 319 23.78 11.46 -17.19
N TYR A 320 23.52 12.55 -16.47
CA TYR A 320 23.89 12.65 -15.06
C TYR A 320 23.19 11.59 -14.19
N TRP A 321 22.20 10.89 -14.75
CA TRP A 321 21.54 9.72 -14.20
C TRP A 321 22.25 8.38 -14.51
N ARG A 322 23.36 8.37 -15.26
CA ARG A 322 24.18 7.17 -15.50
C ARG A 322 24.63 6.52 -14.19
N GLY A 323 24.60 5.20 -14.17
CA GLY A 323 24.90 4.38 -12.99
C GLY A 323 23.76 4.34 -11.96
N ALA A 324 22.60 4.94 -12.26
CA ALA A 324 21.43 4.80 -11.40
C ALA A 324 20.92 3.36 -11.38
N TRP A 325 20.37 2.97 -10.23
CA TRP A 325 19.58 1.76 -10.10
C TRP A 325 18.29 1.97 -10.89
N LEU A 326 17.96 1.05 -11.79
CA LEU A 326 17.00 1.30 -12.86
C LEU A 326 15.71 0.51 -12.66
N LYS A 327 14.54 1.16 -12.67
CA LYS A 327 13.30 0.48 -13.08
C LYS A 327 13.33 0.38 -14.60
N ALA A 328 13.36 -0.83 -15.12
CA ALA A 328 13.40 -1.06 -16.56
C ALA A 328 12.14 -0.48 -17.22
N PRO A 329 12.26 0.23 -18.35
CA PRO A 329 11.10 0.77 -19.05
C PRO A 329 10.11 -0.33 -19.43
N HIS A 330 8.83 -0.01 -19.42
CA HIS A 330 7.78 -0.80 -20.06
C HIS A 330 7.83 -2.28 -19.67
N HIS A 331 7.89 -2.51 -18.35
CA HIS A 331 7.96 -3.83 -17.73
C HIS A 331 9.05 -4.76 -18.32
N GLY A 332 10.13 -4.18 -18.88
CA GLY A 332 11.23 -4.90 -19.51
C GLY A 332 10.89 -5.52 -20.88
N SER A 333 10.06 -4.84 -21.67
CA SER A 333 9.67 -5.28 -23.03
C SER A 333 10.85 -5.31 -24.02
N ASP A 334 10.95 -6.38 -24.80
CA ASP A 334 11.91 -6.48 -25.91
C ASP A 334 11.59 -5.53 -27.08
N ARG A 335 10.35 -5.08 -27.18
CA ARG A 335 9.89 -4.26 -28.32
C ARG A 335 10.23 -2.79 -28.14
N THR A 336 10.23 -2.32 -26.90
CA THR A 336 10.30 -0.89 -26.59
C THR A 336 11.58 -0.52 -25.84
N THR A 337 12.26 -1.46 -25.18
CA THR A 337 13.52 -1.18 -24.49
C THR A 337 14.69 -1.13 -25.48
N LEU A 338 15.32 0.04 -25.62
CA LEU A 338 16.41 0.24 -26.56
C LEU A 338 17.77 -0.18 -25.99
N PRO A 339 18.62 -0.87 -26.76
CA PRO A 339 19.97 -1.20 -26.32
C PRO A 339 20.85 0.00 -25.98
N CYS A 340 20.73 1.08 -26.76
CA CYS A 340 21.48 2.31 -26.51
C CYS A 340 21.08 2.97 -25.18
N PHE A 341 19.80 2.88 -24.80
CA PHE A 341 19.32 3.42 -23.53
C PHE A 341 19.90 2.64 -22.35
N LEU A 342 19.83 1.31 -22.36
CA LEU A 342 20.40 0.50 -21.28
C LEU A 342 21.92 0.65 -21.19
N THR A 343 22.61 0.78 -22.32
CA THR A 343 24.06 1.04 -22.36
C THR A 343 24.42 2.43 -21.81
N ALA A 344 23.60 3.45 -22.10
CA ALA A 344 23.75 4.78 -21.53
C ALA A 344 23.48 4.79 -20.02
N ALA A 345 22.46 4.05 -19.57
CA ALA A 345 22.12 3.87 -18.16
C ALA A 345 23.23 3.15 -17.38
N ASN A 346 23.77 2.07 -17.94
CA ASN A 346 24.74 1.16 -17.31
C ASN A 346 24.41 0.86 -15.83
N PRO A 347 23.22 0.28 -15.55
CA PRO A 347 22.71 0.21 -14.19
C PRO A 347 23.36 -0.92 -13.39
N PRO A 348 23.84 -0.67 -12.15
CA PRO A 348 24.37 -1.73 -11.30
C PRO A 348 23.27 -2.65 -10.73
N GLN A 349 22.05 -2.13 -10.63
CA GLN A 349 20.85 -2.87 -10.23
C GLN A 349 19.73 -2.51 -11.19
N SER A 350 18.95 -3.50 -11.62
CA SER A 350 17.74 -3.28 -12.40
C SER A 350 16.57 -4.01 -11.75
N ILE A 351 15.42 -3.37 -11.74
CA ILE A 351 14.17 -4.00 -11.40
C ILE A 351 13.23 -4.01 -12.59
N ILE A 352 12.54 -5.12 -12.76
CA ILE A 352 11.43 -5.26 -13.69
C ILE A 352 10.19 -5.51 -12.85
N SER A 353 9.36 -4.48 -12.71
CA SER A 353 8.03 -4.66 -12.13
C SER A 353 7.13 -5.23 -13.21
N SER A 354 6.77 -6.50 -13.08
CA SER A 354 5.94 -7.21 -14.05
C SER A 354 5.37 -8.47 -13.42
N GLY A 355 4.15 -8.81 -13.84
CA GLY A 355 3.49 -10.07 -13.54
C GLY A 355 3.96 -11.18 -14.47
N ARG A 356 3.36 -12.36 -14.36
CA ARG A 356 3.54 -13.43 -15.35
C ARG A 356 2.67 -13.11 -16.58
N ARG A 357 3.18 -12.30 -17.51
CA ARG A 357 2.50 -11.95 -18.76
C ARG A 357 3.33 -12.41 -19.96
N PRO A 358 2.73 -13.05 -20.99
CA PRO A 358 3.46 -13.38 -22.21
C PRO A 358 4.15 -12.16 -22.81
N GLY A 359 5.43 -12.29 -23.14
CA GLY A 359 6.25 -11.20 -23.67
C GLY A 359 6.95 -10.31 -22.63
N PHE A 360 6.72 -10.51 -21.32
CA PHE A 360 7.32 -9.72 -20.25
C PHE A 360 7.85 -10.58 -19.08
N PRO A 361 9.03 -10.27 -18.53
CA PRO A 361 10.09 -9.53 -19.21
C PRO A 361 10.48 -10.22 -20.52
N GLY A 362 10.86 -9.41 -21.49
CA GLY A 362 11.41 -9.88 -22.75
C GLY A 362 12.78 -10.53 -22.55
N ARG A 363 13.08 -11.53 -23.38
CA ARG A 363 14.31 -12.31 -23.28
C ARG A 363 15.53 -11.48 -23.67
N HIS A 364 15.41 -10.69 -24.74
CA HIS A 364 16.51 -9.85 -25.22
C HIS A 364 16.88 -8.76 -24.20
N THR A 365 15.89 -8.19 -23.52
CA THR A 365 16.07 -7.20 -22.46
C THR A 365 16.80 -7.79 -21.25
N LEU A 366 16.43 -9.00 -20.84
CA LEU A 366 17.13 -9.73 -19.77
C LEU A 366 18.58 -10.05 -20.15
N GLU A 367 18.80 -10.54 -21.38
CA GLU A 367 20.14 -10.85 -21.89
C GLU A 367 21.01 -9.59 -21.92
N LEU A 368 20.47 -8.45 -22.36
CA LEU A 368 21.19 -7.19 -22.40
C LEU A 368 21.51 -6.62 -21.01
N LEU A 369 20.57 -6.69 -20.07
CA LEU A 369 20.85 -6.29 -18.68
C LEU A 369 21.93 -7.19 -18.05
N SER A 370 21.92 -8.48 -18.38
CA SER A 370 22.94 -9.43 -17.95
C SER A 370 24.33 -9.11 -18.54
N THR A 371 24.43 -8.77 -19.82
CA THR A 371 25.73 -8.39 -20.44
C THR A 371 26.29 -7.10 -19.86
N LEU A 372 25.44 -6.19 -19.38
CA LEU A 372 25.84 -5.00 -18.63
C LEU A 372 26.19 -5.29 -17.15
N SER A 373 26.21 -6.55 -16.73
CA SER A 373 26.46 -6.98 -15.35
C SER A 373 25.48 -6.39 -14.33
N ALA A 374 24.27 -6.03 -14.77
CA ALA A 374 23.23 -5.55 -13.87
C ALA A 374 22.66 -6.72 -13.07
N ASN A 375 22.48 -6.54 -11.75
CA ASN A 375 21.69 -7.50 -10.98
C ASN A 375 20.19 -7.24 -11.24
N VAL A 376 19.52 -8.20 -11.89
CA VAL A 376 18.12 -8.07 -12.32
C VAL A 376 17.19 -8.75 -11.32
N ASN A 377 16.29 -7.96 -10.73
CA ASN A 377 15.21 -8.47 -9.88
C ASN A 377 13.85 -8.30 -10.59
N ILE A 378 12.95 -9.28 -10.43
CA ILE A 378 11.63 -9.27 -11.09
C ILE A 378 10.55 -9.48 -10.03
N THR A 379 9.58 -8.57 -9.92
CA THR A 379 8.56 -8.63 -8.85
C THR A 379 7.78 -9.94 -8.87
N ALA A 380 7.37 -10.45 -10.05
CA ALA A 380 6.71 -11.76 -10.17
C ALA A 380 7.53 -12.97 -9.68
N ARG A 381 8.86 -12.86 -9.57
CA ARG A 381 9.74 -13.95 -9.10
C ARG A 381 10.17 -13.76 -7.65
N ASN A 382 10.38 -12.51 -7.25
CA ASN A 382 11.03 -12.16 -5.99
C ASN A 382 10.06 -11.61 -4.93
N GLY A 383 8.80 -11.33 -5.30
CA GLY A 383 7.88 -10.60 -4.44
C GLY A 383 8.16 -9.10 -4.47
N ALA A 384 7.85 -8.40 -3.38
CA ALA A 384 8.21 -7.00 -3.24
C ALA A 384 9.74 -6.88 -3.17
N ILE A 385 10.31 -5.87 -3.82
CA ILE A 385 11.75 -5.64 -3.84
C ILE A 385 12.02 -4.26 -3.27
N MET A 386 12.98 -4.18 -2.37
CA MET A 386 13.30 -2.97 -1.64
C MET A 386 14.74 -2.56 -1.87
N TRP A 387 14.92 -1.28 -2.17
CA TRP A 387 16.20 -0.62 -2.27
C TRP A 387 16.34 0.35 -1.11
N GLU A 388 17.40 0.18 -0.32
CA GLU A 388 17.76 1.11 0.75
C GLU A 388 19.03 1.86 0.37
N PHE A 389 18.99 3.18 0.54
CA PHE A 389 20.11 4.09 0.34
C PHE A 389 20.37 4.84 1.65
N PRO A 390 21.11 4.25 2.61
CA PRO A 390 21.49 4.96 3.83
C PRO A 390 22.45 6.11 3.50
N SER A 391 22.29 7.27 4.15
CA SER A 391 23.09 8.49 3.84
C SER A 391 24.61 8.34 3.93
N SER A 392 25.13 7.31 4.61
CA SER A 392 26.56 7.09 4.85
C SER A 392 27.10 5.74 4.36
N LYS A 393 26.29 4.95 3.63
CA LYS A 393 26.67 3.59 3.19
C LYS A 393 26.30 3.37 1.72
N PRO A 394 26.93 2.37 1.05
CA PRO A 394 26.47 1.92 -0.26
C PRO A 394 24.99 1.50 -0.21
N GLY A 395 24.28 1.72 -1.31
CA GLY A 395 22.91 1.22 -1.47
C GLY A 395 22.84 -0.31 -1.34
N ARG A 396 21.72 -0.81 -0.81
CA ARG A 396 21.46 -2.25 -0.64
C ARG A 396 20.12 -2.61 -1.26
N ALA A 397 20.08 -3.70 -2.01
CA ALA A 397 18.87 -4.28 -2.58
C ALA A 397 18.53 -5.56 -1.85
N TYR A 398 17.26 -5.76 -1.50
CA TYR A 398 16.77 -7.00 -0.92
C TYR A 398 15.36 -7.32 -1.41
N SER A 399 15.07 -8.61 -1.55
CA SER A 399 13.72 -9.09 -1.88
C SER A 399 12.98 -9.46 -0.61
N GLN A 400 11.76 -8.95 -0.46
CA GLN A 400 10.80 -9.40 0.53
C GLN A 400 9.78 -10.29 -0.18
N LYS A 401 10.00 -11.62 -0.12
CA LYS A 401 8.93 -12.55 -0.49
C LYS A 401 7.84 -12.39 0.55
N SER A 402 6.68 -11.86 0.19
CA SER A 402 5.51 -12.05 1.04
C SER A 402 5.16 -13.53 0.96
N GLU A 403 5.05 -14.21 2.10
CA GLU A 403 4.48 -15.56 2.17
C GLU A 403 2.95 -15.54 1.94
N HIS A 404 2.40 -14.40 1.51
CA HIS A 404 0.98 -14.13 1.36
C HIS A 404 0.72 -13.49 -0.01
N VAL A 405 0.93 -14.24 -1.08
CA VAL A 405 0.16 -14.08 -2.31
C VAL A 405 -0.45 -15.46 -2.57
N VAL A 406 -1.66 -15.68 -2.04
CA VAL A 406 -2.48 -16.80 -2.46
C VAL A 406 -2.87 -16.51 -3.91
N ASN A 407 -2.57 -17.47 -4.80
CA ASN A 407 -2.92 -17.43 -6.22
C ASN A 407 -4.41 -17.22 -6.45
#